data_AF-A0A7W0MRV7-F1
#
_entry.id   AF-A0A7W0MRV7-F1
#
_cell.length_a   1.000
_cell.length_b   1.000
_cell.length_c   1.000
_cell.angle_alpha   90.00
_cell.angle_beta   90.00
_cell.angle_gamma   90.00
#
_symmetry.space_group_name_H-M   'P 1'
#
loop_
_entity.id
_entity.type
_entity.pdbx_description
1 polymer ?
#
loop_
_entity_poly.entity_id
_entity_poly.type
_entity_poly.pdbx_seq_one_letter_code
_entity_poly.pdbx_strand_id
1 'polypeptide(L)' 'ATRTLAQVSIEDAAQADLIFSTLMGDMVEPRRQFIEDNARLVANLDV' A
#
# COMPACT_ATOMS: atom_id res chain seq x y z
N ALA A 1 21.86 -3.53 -22.81
CA ALA A 1 20.62 -3.37 -22.03
C ALA A 1 21.01 -3.04 -20.59
N THR A 2 20.47 -1.96 -20.04
CA THR A 2 20.84 -1.43 -18.72
C THR A 2 19.62 -1.52 -17.82
N ARG A 3 19.77 -2.03 -16.58
CA ARG A 3 18.66 -2.19 -15.63
C ARG A 3 18.32 -0.86 -14.94
N THR A 4 17.05 -0.65 -14.63
CA THR A 4 16.57 0.41 -13.73
C THR A 4 16.35 -0.17 -12.34
N LEU A 5 16.85 0.50 -11.30
CA LEU A 5 16.68 0.10 -9.90
C LEU A 5 15.96 1.22 -9.14
N ALA A 6 15.03 0.84 -8.27
CA ALA A 6 14.42 1.73 -7.28
C ALA A 6 14.72 1.16 -5.88
N GLN A 7 15.21 2.01 -4.98
CA GLN A 7 15.46 1.65 -3.59
C GLN A 7 14.23 1.98 -2.75
N VAL A 8 13.73 1.01 -1.98
CA VAL A 8 12.58 1.19 -1.09
C VAL A 8 13.06 1.72 0.27
N SER A 9 12.43 2.78 0.77
CA SER A 9 12.64 3.36 2.09
C SER A 9 11.38 3.28 2.94
N ILE A 10 11.53 3.17 4.26
CA ILE A 10 10.43 3.21 5.22
C ILE A 10 10.50 4.54 5.96
N GLU A 11 9.46 5.35 5.85
CA GLU A 11 9.38 6.67 6.49
C GLU A 11 8.77 6.60 7.89
N ASP A 12 7.66 5.86 8.04
CA ASP A 12 7.01 5.57 9.32
C ASP A 12 6.78 4.07 9.47
N ALA A 13 7.46 3.47 10.45
CA ALA A 13 7.38 2.03 10.70
C ALA A 13 6.01 1.60 11.26
N ALA A 14 5.38 2.41 12.11
CA ALA A 14 4.10 2.06 12.72
C ALA A 14 2.98 2.10 11.68
N GLN A 15 3.01 3.11 10.79
CA GLN A 15 2.06 3.19 9.68
C GLN A 15 2.26 2.03 8.70
N ALA A 16 3.50 1.66 8.39
CA ALA A 16 3.80 0.53 7.52
C ALA A 16 3.22 -0.78 8.08
N ASP A 17 3.44 -1.06 9.37
CA ASP A 17 2.92 -2.27 10.02
C ASP A 17 1.39 -2.37 9.99
N LEU A 18 0.70 -1.23 10.16
CA LEU A 18 -0.75 -1.16 10.06
C LEU A 18 -1.23 -1.49 8.64
N ILE A 19 -0.58 -0.93 7.63
CA ILE A 19 -0.91 -1.17 6.22
C ILE A 19 -0.65 -2.65 5.87
N PHE A 20 0.49 -3.21 6.31
CA PHE A 20 0.79 -4.63 6.11
C PHE A 20 -0.27 -5.52 6.74
N SER A 21 -0.67 -5.24 7.99
CA SER A 21 -1.68 -6.04 8.68
C SER A 21 -3.05 -5.96 8.01
N THR A 22 -3.42 -4.78 7.50
CA THR A 22 -4.71 -4.55 6.83
C THR A 22 -4.77 -5.24 5.48
N LEU A 23 -3.68 -5.20 4.70
CA LEU A 23 -3.64 -5.73 3.34
C LEU A 23 -3.28 -7.22 3.28
N MET A 24 -2.43 -7.69 4.18
CA MET A 24 -1.82 -9.02 4.15
C MET A 24 -2.22 -9.90 5.33
N GLY A 25 -3.03 -9.39 6.27
CA GLY A 25 -3.56 -10.18 7.38
C GLY A 25 -4.72 -11.09 6.98
N ASP A 26 -5.13 -11.97 7.89
CA ASP A 26 -6.12 -13.03 7.63
C ASP A 26 -7.56 -12.50 7.47
N MET A 27 -7.84 -11.30 7.97
CA MET A 27 -9.16 -10.70 7.93
C MET A 27 -9.46 -10.12 6.56
N VAL A 28 -10.52 -10.63 5.91
CA VAL A 28 -10.93 -10.21 4.56
C VAL A 28 -11.68 -8.87 4.58
N GLU A 29 -12.46 -8.58 5.63
CA GLU A 29 -13.29 -7.37 5.71
C GLU A 29 -12.48 -6.07 5.69
N PRO A 30 -11.43 -5.90 6.53
CA PRO A 30 -10.64 -4.66 6.55
C PRO A 30 -9.94 -4.41 5.20
N ARG A 31 -9.51 -5.49 4.54
CA ARG A 31 -8.89 -5.44 3.22
C ARG A 31 -9.87 -4.97 2.15
N ARG A 32 -11.10 -5.50 2.15
CA ARG A 32 -12.14 -5.11 1.20
C ARG A 32 -12.49 -3.63 1.34
N GLN A 33 -12.74 -3.18 2.56
CA GLN A 33 -13.05 -1.78 2.85
C GLN A 33 -11.92 -0.86 2.37
N PHE A 34 -10.66 -1.20 2.68
CA PHE A 34 -9.51 -0.43 2.22
C PHE A 34 -9.43 -0.32 0.69
N ILE A 35 -9.68 -1.42 -0.03
CA ILE A 35 -9.67 -1.41 -1.50
C ILE A 35 -10.82 -0.55 -2.03
N GLU A 36 -12.03 -0.68 -1.51
CA GLU A 36 -13.19 0.09 -1.97
C GLU A 36 -13.01 1.60 -1.76
N ASP A 37 -12.48 2.00 -0.60
CA ASP A 37 -12.24 3.40 -0.26
C ASP A 37 -11.16 4.05 -1.13
N ASN A 38 -10.12 3.30 -1.48
CA ASN A 38 -8.95 3.86 -2.17
C ASN A 38 -8.93 3.61 -3.68
N ALA A 39 -9.65 2.61 -4.21
CA ALA A 39 -9.56 2.15 -5.61
C ALA A 39 -9.80 3.24 -6.66
N ARG A 40 -10.54 4.30 -6.33
CA ARG A 40 -10.80 5.44 -7.25
C ARG A 40 -9.85 6.61 -7.04
N LEU A 41 -9.17 6.66 -5.90
CA LEU A 41 -8.22 7.73 -5.54
C LEU A 41 -6.83 7.46 -6.13
N VAL A 42 -6.50 6.21 -6.41
CA VAL A 42 -5.18 5.78 -6.94
C VAL A 42 -4.85 6.30 -8.34
N ALA A 43 -5.82 6.84 -9.08
CA ALA A 43 -5.60 7.35 -10.43
C ALA A 43 -4.65 8.56 -10.47
N ASN A 44 -4.45 9.26 -9.36
CA ASN A 44 -3.64 10.49 -9.27
C ASN A 44 -2.61 10.45 -8.13
N LEU A 45 -2.01 9.30 -7.82
CA LEU A 45 -1.00 9.25 -6.74
C LEU A 45 0.33 9.93 -7.10
N ASP A 46 0.62 10.07 -8.40
CA ASP A 46 1.91 10.56 -8.91
C ASP A 46 1.83 11.96 -9.57
N VAL A 47 0.77 12.75 -9.31
CA VAL A 47 0.59 14.12 -9.87
C VAL A 47 1.08 15.18 -8.90
#